data_AF-K5E8F8-F1
#
_entry.id   AF-K5E8F8-F1
#
_cell.length_a   1.000
_cell.length_b   1.000
_cell.length_c   1.000
_cell.angle_alpha   90.00
_cell.angle_beta   90.00
_cell.angle_gamma   90.00
#
_symmetry.space_group_name_H-M   'P 1'
#
loop_
_entity.id
_entity.type
_entity.pdbx_description
1 polymer ?
#
loop_
_entity_poly.entity_id
_entity_poly.type
_entity_poly.pdbx_seq_one_letter_code
_entity_poly.pdbx_strand_id
1 'polypeptide(L)'
;MTKIAANNTAKLNDETPVELQEMAAAIDALPARYRDAVAPALARVVECSTRRRRILNLVQEALSQLRLDMKYLIFDLEATRRERDQYKEMLEQDGSL
;
A
#
# COMPACT_ATOMS: atom_id res chain seq x y z
N MET A 1 4.17 -41.08 -17.83
CA MET A 1 4.91 -39.95 -18.43
C MET A 1 3.87 -39.04 -19.06
N THR A 2 3.63 -37.77 -18.72
CA THR A 2 4.24 -36.81 -17.81
C THR A 2 3.18 -35.75 -17.51
N LYS A 3 3.13 -35.27 -16.26
CA LYS A 3 2.16 -34.34 -15.69
C LYS A 3 2.69 -32.90 -15.83
N ILE A 4 2.02 -32.02 -16.60
CA ILE A 4 2.28 -30.57 -16.71
C ILE A 4 0.96 -29.92 -17.17
N ALA A 5 0.34 -28.88 -16.62
CA ALA A 5 0.57 -28.06 -15.43
C ALA A 5 -0.80 -27.46 -15.03
N ALA A 6 -0.88 -27.00 -13.78
CA ALA A 6 -2.06 -26.43 -13.15
C ALA A 6 -2.74 -25.33 -13.99
N ASN A 7 -4.07 -25.39 -14.06
CA ASN A 7 -4.92 -24.26 -14.43
C ASN A 7 -4.73 -23.15 -13.40
N ASN A 8 -3.69 -22.35 -13.57
CA ASN A 8 -3.54 -21.06 -12.92
C ASN A 8 -4.26 -20.02 -13.77
N THR A 9 -5.59 -20.11 -13.83
CA THR A 9 -6.41 -18.98 -14.26
C THR A 9 -6.13 -17.87 -13.25
N ALA A 10 -5.35 -16.88 -13.67
CA ALA A 10 -5.16 -15.66 -12.91
C ALA A 10 -6.56 -15.16 -12.55
N LYS A 11 -6.93 -15.28 -11.26
CA LYS A 11 -8.24 -14.84 -10.78
C LYS A 11 -8.26 -13.33 -10.89
N LEU A 12 -8.79 -12.85 -12.02
CA LEU A 12 -9.19 -11.47 -12.19
C LEU A 12 -10.17 -11.17 -11.06
N ASN A 13 -9.85 -10.15 -10.29
CA ASN A 13 -10.63 -9.68 -9.17
C ASN A 13 -10.67 -8.15 -9.22
N ASP A 14 -11.47 -7.53 -8.37
CA ASP A 14 -11.52 -6.07 -8.23
C ASP A 14 -10.15 -5.49 -7.83
N GLU A 15 -9.23 -6.34 -7.34
CA GLU A 15 -7.85 -5.94 -7.08
C GLU A 15 -6.96 -5.81 -8.34
N THR A 16 -7.46 -6.24 -9.49
CA THR A 16 -6.75 -6.19 -10.77
C THR A 16 -7.06 -4.86 -11.47
N PRO A 17 -6.06 -4.12 -12.00
CA PRO A 17 -6.30 -2.93 -12.81
C PRO A 17 -7.26 -3.20 -13.98
N VAL A 18 -8.14 -2.25 -14.26
CA VAL A 18 -9.19 -2.38 -15.28
C VAL A 18 -8.59 -2.69 -16.65
N GLU A 19 -7.45 -2.08 -16.98
CA GLU A 19 -6.75 -2.28 -18.26
C GLU A 19 -6.28 -3.74 -18.41
N LEU A 20 -5.89 -4.39 -17.30
CA LEU A 20 -5.50 -5.80 -17.31
C LEU A 20 -6.71 -6.73 -17.38
N GLN A 21 -7.87 -6.33 -16.85
CA GLN A 21 -9.13 -7.06 -17.01
C GLN A 21 -9.61 -7.01 -18.46
N GLU A 22 -9.58 -5.83 -19.08
CA GLU A 22 -9.90 -5.66 -20.51
C GLU A 22 -8.96 -6.46 -21.41
N MET A 23 -7.65 -6.43 -21.13
CA MET A 23 -6.66 -7.21 -21.86
C MET A 23 -6.91 -8.72 -21.72
N ALA A 24 -7.31 -9.18 -20.54
CA ALA A 24 -7.65 -10.58 -20.32
C ALA A 24 -8.90 -10.99 -21.11
N ALA A 25 -9.95 -10.17 -21.10
CA ALA A 25 -11.16 -10.42 -21.89
C ALA A 25 -10.88 -10.47 -23.39
N ALA A 26 -10.01 -9.59 -23.89
CA ALA A 26 -9.57 -9.61 -25.29
C ALA A 26 -8.78 -10.88 -25.65
N ILE A 27 -7.94 -11.38 -24.74
CA ILE A 27 -7.18 -12.63 -24.92
C ILE A 27 -8.11 -13.85 -24.89
N ASP A 28 -9.14 -13.85 -24.07
CA ASP A 28 -10.12 -14.95 -24.00
C ASP A 28 -10.97 -15.08 -25.26
N ALA A 29 -11.16 -13.98 -26.01
CA ALA A 29 -11.83 -13.98 -27.31
C ALA A 29 -10.97 -14.57 -28.45
N LEU A 30 -9.67 -14.84 -28.21
CA LEU A 30 -8.79 -15.42 -29.22
C LEU A 30 -9.01 -16.94 -29.39
N PRO A 31 -8.72 -17.49 -30.59
CA PRO A 31 -8.67 -18.94 -30.78
C PRO A 31 -7.70 -19.62 -29.80
N ALA A 32 -8.07 -20.83 -29.35
CA ALA A 32 -7.38 -21.54 -28.27
C ALA A 32 -5.85 -21.59 -28.41
N ARG A 33 -5.34 -21.86 -29.62
CA ARG A 33 -3.89 -21.90 -29.90
C ARG A 33 -3.15 -20.62 -29.50
N TYR A 34 -3.74 -19.45 -29.76
CA TYR A 34 -3.11 -18.16 -29.45
C TYR A 34 -3.31 -17.78 -27.98
N ARG A 35 -4.50 -18.05 -27.44
CA ARG A 35 -4.80 -17.84 -26.02
C ARG A 35 -3.85 -18.65 -25.15
N ASP A 36 -3.67 -19.94 -25.44
CA ASP A 36 -2.85 -20.84 -24.63
C ASP A 36 -1.35 -20.44 -24.65
N ALA A 37 -0.89 -19.81 -25.73
CA ALA A 37 0.47 -19.28 -25.84
C ALA A 37 0.71 -18.04 -24.97
N VAL A 38 -0.31 -17.19 -24.80
CA VAL A 38 -0.19 -15.88 -24.12
C VAL A 38 -0.69 -15.92 -22.68
N ALA A 39 -1.59 -16.84 -22.33
CA ALA A 39 -2.18 -16.97 -21.00
C ALA A 39 -1.15 -17.02 -19.86
N PRO A 40 -0.02 -17.75 -19.95
CA PRO A 40 0.98 -17.76 -18.88
C PRO A 40 1.66 -16.39 -18.67
N ALA A 41 1.88 -15.63 -19.76
CA ALA A 41 2.47 -14.31 -19.68
C ALA A 41 1.51 -13.30 -19.06
N LEU A 42 0.24 -13.33 -19.48
CA LEU A 42 -0.84 -12.53 -18.89
C LEU A 42 -0.97 -12.79 -17.38
N ALA A 43 -0.99 -14.06 -16.98
CA ALA A 43 -1.12 -14.43 -15.57
C ALA A 43 -0.01 -13.83 -14.70
N ARG A 44 1.25 -13.88 -15.19
CA ARG A 44 2.39 -13.26 -14.50
C ARG A 44 2.27 -11.75 -14.39
N VAL A 45 1.75 -11.08 -15.43
CA VAL A 45 1.57 -9.62 -15.42
C VAL A 45 0.49 -9.21 -14.42
N VAL A 46 -0.64 -9.92 -14.41
CA VAL A 46 -1.72 -9.70 -13.44
C VAL A 46 -1.19 -9.86 -12.02
N GLU A 47 -0.52 -10.98 -11.72
CA GLU A 47 0.06 -11.24 -10.40
C GLU A 47 1.06 -10.13 -9.99
N CYS A 48 1.98 -9.77 -10.88
CA CYS A 48 2.98 -8.73 -10.63
C CYS A 48 2.33 -7.36 -10.36
N SER A 49 1.30 -7.02 -11.12
CA SER A 49 0.58 -5.76 -10.99
C SER A 49 -0.20 -5.69 -9.68
N THR A 50 -1.00 -6.72 -9.37
CA THR A 50 -1.75 -6.81 -8.12
C THR A 50 -0.82 -6.79 -6.91
N ARG A 51 0.31 -7.52 -6.95
CA ARG A 51 1.30 -7.51 -5.87
C ARG A 51 1.91 -6.12 -5.67
N ARG A 52 2.29 -5.43 -6.75
CA ARG A 52 2.85 -4.07 -6.68
C ARG A 52 1.86 -3.10 -6.05
N ARG A 53 0.58 -3.19 -6.42
CA ARG A 53 -0.48 -2.36 -5.84
C ARG A 53 -0.64 -2.59 -4.34
N ARG A 54 -0.66 -3.85 -3.89
CA ARG A 54 -0.70 -4.18 -2.46
C ARG A 54 0.48 -3.59 -1.68
N ILE A 55 1.69 -3.68 -2.24
CA ILE A 55 2.89 -3.08 -1.62
C ILE A 55 2.73 -1.56 -1.51
N LEU A 56 2.28 -0.90 -2.57
CA LEU A 56 2.06 0.55 -2.56
C LEU A 56 1.01 0.98 -1.54
N ASN A 57 -0.09 0.23 -1.42
CA ASN A 57 -1.12 0.49 -0.41
C ASN A 57 -0.54 0.37 1.01
N LEU A 58 0.21 -0.69 1.32
CA LEU A 58 0.85 -0.85 2.63
C LEU A 58 1.83 0.28 2.93
N VAL A 59 2.60 0.73 1.93
CA VAL A 59 3.50 1.89 2.07
C VAL A 59 2.69 3.17 2.34
N GLN A 60 1.59 3.39 1.63
CA GLN A 60 0.72 4.55 1.84
C GLN A 60 0.08 4.54 3.23
N GLU A 61 -0.35 3.38 3.72
CA GLU A 61 -0.88 3.21 5.08
C GLU A 61 0.18 3.52 6.12
N ALA A 62 1.39 2.96 5.99
CA ALA A 62 2.49 3.20 6.89
C ALA A 62 2.92 4.69 6.91
N LEU A 63 2.99 5.35 5.76
CA LEU A 63 3.27 6.79 5.67
C LEU A 63 2.16 7.63 6.30
N SER A 64 0.90 7.22 6.14
CA SER A 64 -0.24 7.90 6.75
C SER A 64 -0.20 7.79 8.27
N GLN A 65 0.15 6.62 8.80
CA GLN A 65 0.37 6.40 10.22
C GLN A 65 1.52 7.25 10.75
N LEU A 66 2.68 7.22 10.09
CA LEU A 66 3.84 8.01 10.49
C LEU A 66 3.53 9.52 10.50
N ARG A 67 2.75 10.00 9.52
CA ARG A 67 2.31 11.40 9.50
C ARG A 67 1.42 11.75 10.69
N LEU A 68 0.58 10.82 11.15
CA LEU A 68 -0.23 11.01 12.34
C LEU A 68 0.64 11.01 13.60
N ASP A 69 1.56 10.06 13.71
CA ASP A 69 2.51 9.96 14.83
C ASP A 69 3.35 11.24 14.96
N MET A 70 3.78 11.81 13.84
CA MET A 70 4.50 13.10 13.82
C MET A 70 3.64 14.25 14.36
N LYS A 71 2.33 14.29 14.05
CA LYS A 71 1.43 15.31 14.59
C LYS A 71 1.29 15.18 16.10
N TYR A 72 1.20 13.95 16.63
CA TYR A 72 1.16 13.71 18.07
C TYR A 72 2.47 14.14 18.74
N LEU A 73 3.62 13.81 18.15
CA LEU A 73 4.91 14.22 18.70
C LEU A 73 5.05 15.74 18.79
N ILE A 74 4.59 16.47 17.76
CA ILE A 74 4.61 17.94 17.76
C ILE A 74 3.67 18.49 18.85
N PHE A 75 2.48 17.90 18.99
CA PHE A 75 1.53 18.30 20.03
C PHE A 75 2.09 18.09 21.45
N ASP A 76 2.67 16.92 21.72
CA ASP A 76 3.29 16.61 23.01
C ASP A 76 4.48 17.54 23.30
N LEU A 77 5.27 17.88 22.28
CA LEU A 77 6.36 18.85 22.40
C LEU A 77 5.84 20.26 22.75
N GLU A 78 4.74 20.70 22.16
CA GLU A 78 4.13 21.97 22.51
C GLU A 78 3.56 21.98 23.93
N ALA A 79 2.93 20.88 24.36
CA ALA A 79 2.42 20.73 25.73
C ALA A 79 3.55 20.85 26.75
N THR A 80 4.63 20.07 26.58
CA THR A 80 5.79 20.12 27.48
C THR A 80 6.53 21.45 27.45
N ARG A 81 6.54 22.16 26.31
CA ARG A 81 7.06 23.53 26.24
C ARG A 81 6.21 24.50 27.08
N ARG A 82 4.88 24.46 26.95
CA ARG A 82 3.97 25.31 27.73
C ARG A 82 4.10 25.04 29.23
N GLU A 83 4.13 23.77 29.64
CA GLU A 83 4.32 23.38 31.04
C GLU A 83 5.64 23.91 31.61
N ARG A 84 6.74 23.74 30.87
CA ARG A 84 8.05 24.29 31.28
C ARG A 84 8.00 25.81 31.43
N ASP A 85 7.39 26.51 30.48
CA ASP A 85 7.34 27.97 30.49
C ASP A 85 6.50 28.47 31.66
N GLN A 86 5.38 27.81 31.97
CA GLN A 86 4.59 28.06 33.19
C GLN A 86 5.41 27.85 34.47
N TYR A 87 6.19 26.76 34.57
CA TYR A 87 7.02 26.52 35.74
C TYR A 87 8.14 27.56 35.90
N LYS A 88 8.71 28.06 34.80
CA LYS A 88 9.69 29.14 34.86
C LYS A 88 9.09 30.44 35.37
N GLU A 89 7.92 30.82 34.85
CA GLU A 89 7.19 32.01 35.30
C GLU A 89 6.85 31.92 36.81
N MET A 90 6.46 30.75 37.31
CA MET A 90 6.22 30.54 38.74
C MET A 90 7.48 30.71 39.58
N LEU A 91 8.62 30.16 39.14
CA LEU A 91 9.90 30.29 39.86
C LEU A 91 10.43 31.72 39.89
N GLU A 92 10.23 32.47 38.80
CA GLU A 92 10.55 33.90 38.72
C GLU A 92 9.66 34.73 39.66
N GLN A 93 8.38 34.36 39.82
CA GLN A 93 7.45 35.01 40.76
C GLN A 93 7.76 34.71 42.24
N ASP A 94 8.18 33.48 42.55
CA ASP A 94 8.56 33.07 43.91
C ASP A 94 9.93 33.62 44.35
N GLY A 95 10.65 34.33 43.48
CA GLY A 95 11.95 34.94 43.79
C GLY A 95 13.08 33.93 43.99
N SER A 96 12.91 32.70 43.50
CA SER A 96 13.93 31.64 43.54
C SER A 96 14.89 31.68 42.35
N LEU A 97 14.74 32.65 41.44
CA LEU A 97 15.62 32.97 40.30
C LEU A 97 15.76 34.48 40.14
#